data_AF-A0A0A2TGG2-F1
#
_entry.id   AF-A0A0A2TGG2-F1
#
_cell.length_a   1.000
_cell.length_b   1.000
_cell.length_c   1.000
_cell.angle_alpha   90.00
_cell.angle_beta   90.00
_cell.angle_gamma   90.00
#
_symmetry.space_group_name_H-M   'P 1'
#
loop_
_entity.id
_entity.type
_entity.pdbx_description
1 polymer ?
#
loop_
_entity_poly.entity_id
_entity_poly.type
_entity_poly.pdbx_seq_one_letter_code
_entity_poly.pdbx_strand_id
1 'polypeptide(L)'
;MKHLTKWVAASAAFTSALVFIPTANSTVDAAEASVSDLTYSYDGQDFTVSYESFTNALLDAEGDMYDFIVEKQPEIKAVGLKNGNYVDYEAFANSVFDSSENPLEILANLSQDPSKTFEDSEVTTWVEVTDFNNGEPVFSDAVVPEVISID
;
A
#
# COMPACT_ATOMS: atom_id res chain seq x y z
N MET A 1 52.69 26.97 -55.36
CA MET A 1 52.80 25.51 -55.18
C MET A 1 52.46 25.16 -53.74
N LYS A 2 51.47 24.26 -53.54
CA LYS A 2 51.29 23.32 -52.41
C LYS A 2 50.91 23.94 -51.03
N HIS A 3 49.65 23.79 -50.59
CA HIS A 3 49.16 22.79 -49.59
C HIS A 3 49.59 23.16 -48.15
N LEU A 4 48.77 23.19 -47.08
CA LEU A 4 47.58 22.43 -46.68
C LEU A 4 46.85 23.14 -45.52
N THR A 5 45.54 22.99 -45.52
CA THR A 5 44.57 23.12 -44.42
C THR A 5 44.99 22.38 -43.15
N LYS A 6 44.65 22.91 -41.96
CA LYS A 6 44.27 22.10 -40.78
C LYS A 6 43.41 22.92 -39.81
N TRP A 7 42.12 22.60 -39.82
CA TRP A 7 41.16 22.94 -38.77
C TRP A 7 41.48 22.11 -37.53
N VAL A 8 41.45 22.70 -36.34
CA VAL A 8 41.33 21.97 -35.10
C VAL A 8 40.15 22.55 -34.35
N ALA A 9 39.01 21.90 -34.50
CA ALA A 9 37.87 22.04 -33.62
C ALA A 9 38.21 21.31 -32.32
N ALA A 10 38.34 22.05 -31.22
CA ALA A 10 38.42 21.45 -29.89
C ALA A 10 37.00 21.17 -29.40
N SER A 11 36.52 19.96 -29.63
CA SER A 11 35.30 19.46 -28.97
C SER A 11 35.61 19.28 -27.48
N ALA A 12 35.07 20.18 -26.65
CA ALA A 12 35.00 19.97 -25.22
C ALA A 12 33.95 18.86 -24.96
N ALA A 13 34.42 17.65 -24.71
CA ALA A 13 33.57 16.59 -24.18
C ALA A 13 33.24 16.94 -22.73
N PHE A 14 32.00 17.34 -22.47
CA PHE A 14 31.42 17.33 -21.14
C PHE A 14 31.26 15.86 -20.73
N THR A 15 32.25 15.33 -20.02
CA THR A 15 32.10 14.04 -19.35
C THR A 15 31.29 14.30 -18.09
N SER A 16 29.96 14.29 -18.20
CA SER A 16 29.07 14.21 -17.05
C SER A 16 29.32 12.87 -16.37
N ALA A 17 30.15 12.87 -15.33
CA ALA A 17 30.26 11.75 -14.42
C ALA A 17 28.91 11.59 -13.73
N LEU A 18 28.11 10.62 -14.19
CA LEU A 18 26.99 10.11 -13.41
C LEU A 18 27.60 9.44 -12.18
N VAL A 19 27.59 10.18 -11.07
CA VAL A 19 27.87 9.61 -9.76
C VAL A 19 26.70 8.68 -9.46
N PHE A 20 26.94 7.37 -9.58
CA PHE A 20 26.11 6.38 -8.91
C PHE A 20 26.31 6.58 -7.41
N ILE A 21 25.44 7.39 -6.80
CA ILE A 21 25.28 7.36 -5.36
C ILE A 21 24.61 6.01 -5.11
N PRO A 22 25.24 5.06 -4.38
CA PRO A 22 24.49 3.92 -3.90
C PRO A 22 23.33 4.49 -3.11
N THR A 23 22.11 4.28 -3.58
CA THR A 23 20.92 4.45 -2.76
C THR A 23 21.22 3.66 -1.50
N ALA A 24 21.35 4.38 -0.38
CA ALA A 24 21.39 3.72 0.91
C ALA A 24 20.16 2.83 0.93
N ASN A 25 20.37 1.51 0.94
CA ASN A 25 19.31 0.60 1.34
C ASN A 25 19.01 1.01 2.78
N SER A 26 18.02 1.90 2.93
CA SER A 26 17.36 2.16 4.18
C SER A 26 16.87 0.80 4.63
N THR A 27 17.61 0.21 5.55
CA THR A 27 17.15 -0.91 6.35
C THR A 27 15.93 -0.34 7.08
N VAL A 28 14.74 -0.54 6.52
CA VAL A 28 13.51 -0.34 7.26
C VAL A 28 13.66 -1.27 8.44
N ASP A 29 13.82 -0.69 9.62
CA ASP A 29 13.86 -1.46 10.83
C ASP A 29 12.50 -2.17 10.90
N ALA A 30 12.47 -3.49 11.08
CA ALA A 30 11.21 -4.24 11.15
C ALA A 30 10.27 -3.69 12.24
N ALA A 31 10.82 -2.91 13.17
CA ALA A 31 10.09 -2.11 14.15
C ALA A 31 9.16 -1.01 13.55
N GLU A 32 9.37 -0.56 12.32
CA GLU A 32 8.52 0.45 11.67
C GLU A 32 7.33 -0.14 10.91
N ALA A 33 7.38 -1.43 10.56
CA ALA A 33 6.26 -2.14 9.94
C ALA A 33 5.22 -2.54 10.99
N SER A 34 4.39 -1.58 11.38
CA SER A 34 3.22 -1.83 12.21
C SER A 34 1.96 -1.77 11.36
N VAL A 35 1.19 -2.85 11.39
CA VAL A 35 -0.10 -2.95 10.70
C VAL A 35 -1.09 -1.99 11.36
N SER A 36 -1.76 -1.18 10.57
CA SER A 36 -2.80 -0.25 11.00
C SER A 36 -4.20 -0.74 10.62
N ASP A 37 -4.34 -1.30 9.42
CA ASP A 37 -5.63 -1.62 8.82
C ASP A 37 -5.52 -2.76 7.81
N LEU A 38 -6.66 -3.35 7.49
CA LEU A 38 -6.84 -4.37 6.47
C LEU A 38 -7.84 -3.87 5.44
N THR A 39 -7.52 -4.06 4.16
CA THR A 39 -8.43 -3.75 3.06
C THR A 39 -9.12 -5.03 2.62
N TYR A 40 -10.46 -4.99 2.57
CA TYR A 40 -11.31 -6.06 2.09
C TYR A 40 -11.95 -5.71 0.75
N SER A 41 -12.21 -6.72 -0.07
CA SER A 41 -13.11 -6.66 -1.22
C SER A 41 -14.32 -7.54 -0.97
N TYR A 42 -15.51 -6.94 -1.09
CA TYR A 42 -16.77 -7.65 -0.96
C TYR A 42 -17.85 -6.97 -1.80
N ASP A 43 -18.63 -7.75 -2.54
CA ASP A 43 -19.66 -7.26 -3.46
C ASP A 43 -19.19 -6.16 -4.44
N GLY A 44 -17.92 -6.24 -4.86
CA GLY A 44 -17.32 -5.30 -5.82
C GLY A 44 -16.94 -3.95 -5.21
N GLN A 45 -16.97 -3.82 -3.89
CA GLN A 45 -16.51 -2.65 -3.16
C GLN A 45 -15.27 -2.98 -2.33
N ASP A 46 -14.28 -2.10 -2.40
CA ASP A 46 -13.07 -2.17 -1.60
C ASP A 46 -13.18 -1.18 -0.42
N PHE A 47 -12.86 -1.65 0.78
CA PHE A 47 -12.97 -0.86 1.99
C PHE A 47 -11.95 -1.24 3.05
N THR A 48 -11.66 -0.31 3.96
CA THR A 48 -10.67 -0.50 5.03
C THR A 48 -11.34 -0.72 6.37
N VAL A 49 -10.72 -1.57 7.19
CA VAL A 49 -11.09 -1.81 8.57
C VAL A 49 -9.84 -1.77 9.43
N SER A 50 -9.93 -1.17 10.62
CA SER A 50 -8.78 -1.13 11.53
C SER A 50 -8.33 -2.54 11.91
N TYR A 51 -7.02 -2.76 11.99
CA TYR A 51 -6.46 -4.04 12.40
C TYR A 51 -6.86 -4.39 13.83
N GLU A 52 -7.01 -3.39 14.70
CA GLU A 52 -7.49 -3.56 16.07
C GLU A 52 -8.91 -4.15 16.08
N SER A 53 -9.86 -3.55 15.34
CA SER A 53 -11.23 -4.05 15.21
C SER A 53 -11.25 -5.50 14.71
N PHE A 54 -10.44 -5.81 13.70
CA PHE A 54 -10.28 -7.18 13.18
C PHE A 54 -9.79 -8.15 14.25
N THR A 55 -8.72 -7.80 14.96
CA THR A 55 -8.16 -8.69 16.00
C THR A 55 -9.13 -8.89 17.15
N ASN A 56 -9.85 -7.85 17.57
CA ASN A 56 -10.85 -7.97 18.64
C ASN A 56 -11.99 -8.90 18.21
N ALA A 57 -12.54 -8.72 17.01
CA ALA A 57 -13.59 -9.59 16.48
C ALA A 57 -13.15 -11.07 16.41
N LEU A 58 -11.91 -11.34 15.99
CA LEU A 58 -11.38 -12.71 15.94
C LEU A 58 -11.10 -13.30 17.32
N LEU A 59 -10.62 -12.50 18.28
CA LEU A 59 -10.30 -12.97 19.63
C LEU A 59 -11.56 -13.26 20.45
N ASP A 60 -12.58 -12.42 20.32
CA ASP A 60 -13.86 -12.58 21.01
C ASP A 60 -14.72 -13.65 20.33
N ALA A 61 -14.46 -13.92 19.05
CA ALA A 61 -15.20 -14.87 18.21
C ALA A 61 -16.71 -14.60 18.19
N GLU A 62 -17.07 -13.32 18.25
CA GLU A 62 -18.44 -12.81 18.24
C GLU A 62 -18.50 -11.40 17.64
N GLY A 63 -19.71 -10.96 17.31
CA GLY A 63 -20.01 -9.63 16.77
C GLY A 63 -20.13 -9.60 15.25
N ASP A 64 -20.75 -8.53 14.74
CA ASP A 64 -21.12 -8.42 13.32
C ASP A 64 -19.89 -8.48 12.39
N MET A 65 -18.72 -7.98 12.82
CA MET A 65 -17.49 -8.12 12.04
C MET A 65 -17.01 -9.57 11.96
N TYR A 66 -17.13 -10.35 13.05
CA TYR A 66 -16.77 -11.77 13.05
C TYR A 66 -17.69 -12.54 12.10
N ASP A 67 -19.00 -12.28 12.17
CA ASP A 67 -20.00 -12.88 11.29
C ASP A 67 -19.73 -12.53 9.83
N PHE A 68 -19.35 -11.28 9.53
CA PHE A 68 -18.91 -10.87 8.21
C PHE A 68 -17.73 -11.72 7.70
N ILE A 69 -16.67 -11.88 8.50
CA ILE A 69 -15.47 -12.64 8.10
C ILE A 69 -15.80 -14.12 7.87
N VAL A 70 -16.58 -14.74 8.77
CA VAL A 70 -16.83 -16.19 8.75
C VAL A 70 -17.92 -16.58 7.76
N GLU A 71 -19.01 -15.83 7.70
CA GLU A 71 -20.17 -16.15 6.87
C GLU A 71 -20.03 -15.63 5.44
N LYS A 72 -19.49 -14.41 5.27
CA LYS A 72 -19.39 -13.77 3.95
C LYS A 72 -18.07 -14.05 3.25
N GLN A 73 -17.02 -14.38 4.00
CA GLN A 73 -15.69 -14.73 3.49
C GLN A 73 -15.15 -13.68 2.49
N PRO A 74 -15.03 -12.41 2.92
CA PRO A 74 -14.51 -11.35 2.07
C PRO A 74 -13.05 -11.63 1.69
N GLU A 75 -12.62 -11.11 0.54
CA GLU A 75 -11.23 -11.20 0.11
C GLU A 75 -10.41 -10.13 0.82
N ILE A 76 -9.28 -10.50 1.45
CA ILE A 76 -8.31 -9.52 1.94
C ILE A 76 -7.43 -9.12 0.75
N LYS A 77 -7.49 -7.86 0.35
CA LYS A 77 -6.67 -7.32 -0.76
C LYS A 77 -5.34 -6.77 -0.29
N ALA A 78 -5.32 -6.07 0.85
CA ALA A 78 -4.13 -5.35 1.28
C ALA A 78 -3.97 -5.31 2.79
N VAL A 79 -2.72 -5.16 3.21
CA VAL A 79 -2.30 -4.86 4.58
C VAL A 79 -1.80 -3.42 4.63
N GLY A 80 -2.52 -2.56 5.33
CA GLY A 80 -2.13 -1.18 5.56
C GLY A 80 -1.15 -1.05 6.71
N LEU A 81 -0.15 -0.21 6.51
CA LEU A 81 0.91 0.08 7.48
C LEU A 81 0.75 1.50 8.02
N LYS A 82 1.21 1.75 9.26
CA LYS A 82 1.14 3.09 9.89
C LYS A 82 1.86 4.20 9.13
N ASN A 83 2.76 3.86 8.20
CA ASN A 83 3.43 4.83 7.33
C ASN A 83 2.57 5.25 6.12
N GLY A 84 1.36 4.69 5.96
CA GLY A 84 0.43 4.98 4.87
C GLY A 84 0.57 4.05 3.67
N ASN A 85 1.55 3.15 3.65
CA ASN A 85 1.73 2.19 2.57
C ASN A 85 0.76 1.02 2.72
N TYR A 86 0.27 0.50 1.60
CA TYR A 86 -0.57 -0.69 1.55
C TYR A 86 0.12 -1.77 0.72
N VAL A 87 0.38 -2.90 1.36
CA VAL A 87 1.05 -4.06 0.76
C VAL A 87 0.01 -5.05 0.26
N ASP A 88 0.19 -5.58 -0.94
CA ASP A 88 -0.62 -6.65 -1.50
C ASP A 88 -0.64 -7.88 -0.59
N TYR A 89 -1.83 -8.30 -0.17
CA TYR A 89 -1.99 -9.36 0.81
C TYR A 89 -1.57 -10.73 0.24
N GLU A 90 -1.85 -11.01 -1.02
CA GLU A 90 -1.47 -12.27 -1.65
C GLU A 90 0.06 -12.39 -1.73
N ALA A 91 0.75 -11.31 -2.13
CA ALA A 91 2.20 -11.24 -2.13
C ALA A 91 2.78 -11.44 -0.73
N PHE A 92 2.18 -10.82 0.29
CA PHE A 92 2.56 -11.01 1.68
C PHE A 92 2.37 -12.46 2.13
N ALA A 93 1.17 -13.03 1.95
CA ALA A 93 0.84 -14.39 2.36
C ALA A 93 1.76 -15.41 1.69
N ASN A 94 1.95 -15.31 0.37
CA ASN A 94 2.87 -16.18 -0.37
C ASN A 94 4.30 -16.07 0.16
N SER A 95 4.78 -14.86 0.44
CA SER A 95 6.12 -14.66 1.01
C SER A 95 6.27 -15.27 2.41
N VAL A 96 5.21 -15.24 3.23
CA VAL A 96 5.19 -15.89 4.55
C VAL A 96 5.25 -17.41 4.42
N PHE A 97 4.60 -18.00 3.42
CA PHE A 97 4.68 -19.45 3.18
C PHE A 97 6.03 -19.89 2.59
N ASP A 98 6.64 -19.05 1.76
CA ASP A 98 7.88 -19.35 1.04
C ASP A 98 9.15 -19.03 1.86
N SER A 99 9.01 -18.28 2.96
CA SER A 99 10.11 -17.82 3.79
C SER A 99 10.02 -18.31 5.23
N SER A 100 11.18 -18.38 5.91
CA SER A 100 11.26 -18.55 7.36
C SER A 100 11.51 -17.24 8.11
N GLU A 101 11.50 -16.11 7.40
CA GLU A 101 11.66 -14.78 7.97
C GLU A 101 10.48 -14.40 8.87
N ASN A 102 10.68 -13.38 9.71
CA ASN A 102 9.58 -12.85 10.51
C ASN A 102 8.53 -12.18 9.59
N PRO A 103 7.22 -12.41 9.77
CA PRO A 103 6.19 -11.77 8.95
C PRO A 103 6.27 -10.23 8.91
N LEU A 104 6.72 -9.58 9.98
CA LEU A 104 6.91 -8.12 10.00
C LEU A 104 8.12 -7.68 9.16
N GLU A 105 9.18 -8.48 9.12
CA GLU A 105 10.32 -8.23 8.21
C GLU A 105 9.89 -8.39 6.75
N ILE A 106 9.05 -9.38 6.46
CA ILE A 106 8.47 -9.58 5.13
C ILE A 106 7.63 -8.37 4.73
N LEU A 107 6.73 -7.89 5.60
CA LEU A 107 5.93 -6.68 5.34
C LEU A 107 6.82 -5.44 5.13
N ALA A 108 7.84 -5.26 5.97
CA ALA A 108 8.79 -4.15 5.83
C ALA A 108 9.47 -4.18 4.46
N ASN A 109 9.95 -5.34 4.02
CA ASN A 109 10.60 -5.52 2.74
C ASN A 109 9.65 -5.28 1.55
N LEU A 110 8.44 -5.87 1.60
CA LEU A 110 7.45 -5.70 0.54
C LEU A 110 6.96 -4.24 0.43
N SER A 111 6.88 -3.51 1.55
CA SER A 111 6.50 -2.09 1.55
C SER A 111 7.45 -1.17 0.78
N GLN A 112 8.65 -1.66 0.45
CA GLN A 112 9.66 -0.94 -0.33
C GLN A 112 9.66 -1.32 -1.80
N ASP A 113 8.83 -2.29 -2.22
CA ASP A 113 8.69 -2.73 -3.61
C ASP A 113 7.39 -2.18 -4.19
N PRO A 114 7.46 -1.18 -5.09
CA PRO A 114 6.28 -0.59 -5.72
C PRO A 114 5.40 -1.59 -6.49
N SER A 115 5.95 -2.74 -6.90
CA SER A 115 5.17 -3.80 -7.57
C SER A 115 4.35 -4.67 -6.61
N LYS A 116 4.55 -4.50 -5.30
CA LYS A 116 3.90 -5.21 -4.20
C LYS A 116 3.08 -4.29 -3.31
N THR A 117 2.94 -3.03 -3.71
CA THR A 117 2.17 -2.02 -3.00
C THR A 117 1.14 -1.39 -3.92
N PHE A 118 0.03 -0.93 -3.34
CA PHE A 118 -0.97 -0.15 -4.07
C PHE A 118 -0.53 1.32 -4.19
N GLU A 119 -0.88 1.96 -5.31
CA GLU A 119 -0.64 3.40 -5.46
C GLU A 119 -1.64 4.22 -4.65
N ASP A 120 -1.23 5.39 -4.15
CA ASP A 120 -2.09 6.30 -3.38
C ASP A 120 -3.45 6.57 -4.08
N SER A 121 -3.45 6.64 -5.42
CA SER A 121 -4.67 6.87 -6.19
C SER A 121 -5.69 5.73 -6.09
N GLU A 122 -5.24 4.49 -5.91
CA GLU A 122 -6.10 3.34 -5.66
C GLU A 122 -6.58 3.35 -4.21
N VAL A 123 -5.65 3.59 -3.28
CA VAL A 123 -5.91 3.63 -1.83
C VAL A 123 -6.99 4.67 -1.48
N THR A 124 -6.93 5.85 -2.09
CA THR A 124 -7.90 6.94 -1.84
C THR A 124 -9.33 6.62 -2.27
N THR A 125 -9.55 5.56 -3.05
CA THR A 125 -10.90 5.11 -3.43
C THR A 125 -11.52 4.16 -2.41
N TRP A 126 -10.72 3.61 -1.48
CA TRP A 126 -11.21 2.73 -0.45
C TRP A 126 -11.96 3.51 0.62
N VAL A 127 -13.14 3.01 0.95
CA VAL A 127 -14.01 3.66 1.92
C VAL A 127 -13.72 3.08 3.30
N GLU A 128 -13.66 3.93 4.32
CA GLU A 128 -13.55 3.46 5.70
C GLU A 128 -14.89 2.90 6.18
N VAL A 129 -14.87 1.69 6.75
CA VAL A 129 -16.04 1.11 7.42
C VAL A 129 -16.19 1.74 8.79
N THR A 130 -17.39 2.24 9.06
CA THR A 130 -17.73 2.86 10.35
C THR A 130 -18.34 1.87 11.34
N ASP A 131 -19.04 0.84 10.86
CA ASP A 131 -19.67 -0.18 11.69
C ASP A 131 -19.98 -1.45 10.87
N PHE A 132 -20.40 -2.52 11.54
CA PHE A 132 -20.99 -3.71 10.91
C PHE A 132 -22.40 -3.94 11.46
N ASN A 133 -23.35 -4.33 10.61
CA ASN A 133 -24.74 -4.56 11.01
C ASN A 133 -25.30 -5.82 10.33
N ASN A 134 -25.57 -6.86 11.13
CA ASN A 134 -25.93 -8.20 10.65
C ASN A 134 -24.91 -8.78 9.66
N GLY A 135 -23.63 -8.61 9.98
CA GLY A 135 -22.55 -9.10 9.12
C GLY A 135 -22.37 -8.35 7.80
N GLU A 136 -22.91 -7.14 7.66
CA GLU A 136 -22.72 -6.29 6.48
C GLU A 136 -21.97 -4.99 6.88
N PRO A 137 -21.00 -4.53 6.06
CA PRO A 137 -20.27 -3.30 6.33
C PRO A 137 -21.16 -2.06 6.19
N VAL A 138 -21.05 -1.14 7.14
CA VAL A 138 -21.72 0.16 7.14
C VAL A 138 -20.70 1.26 6.88
N PHE A 139 -20.83 1.91 5.74
CA PHE A 139 -19.98 3.01 5.31
C PHE A 139 -20.50 4.35 5.83
N SER A 140 -19.59 5.31 6.01
CA SER A 140 -20.00 6.69 6.28
C SER A 140 -20.80 7.25 5.11
N ASP A 141 -21.86 8.02 5.40
CA ASP A 141 -22.60 8.74 4.37
C ASP A 141 -21.62 9.64 3.60
N ALA A 142 -21.64 9.53 2.27
CA ALA A 142 -20.88 10.45 1.43
C ALA A 142 -21.31 11.89 1.78
N VAL A 143 -20.36 12.73 2.18
CA VAL A 143 -20.62 14.17 2.39
C VAL A 143 -21.06 14.72 1.03
N VAL A 144 -22.37 14.86 0.83
CA VAL A 144 -22.92 15.53 -0.35
C VAL A 144 -22.49 16.98 -0.22
N PRO A 145 -21.64 17.52 -1.12
CA PRO A 145 -21.30 18.93 -1.05
C PRO A 145 -22.58 19.74 -1.21
N GLU A 146 -22.90 20.58 -0.21
CA GLU A 146 -23.97 21.56 -0.36
C GLU A 146 -23.65 22.39 -1.60
N VAL A 147 -24.48 22.25 -2.64
CA VAL A 147 -24.42 23.15 -3.79
C VAL A 147 -24.91 24.50 -3.29
N ILE A 148 -23.97 25.39 -2.94
CA ILE A 148 -24.29 26.78 -2.68
C ILE A 148 -24.75 27.36 -4.02
N SER A 149 -26.07 27.42 -4.21
CA SER A 149 -26.68 28.16 -5.30
C SER A 149 -26.24 29.62 -5.17
N ILE A 150 -25.42 30.10 -6.11
CA ILE A 150 -25.16 31.52 -6.28
C ILE A 150 -26.33 32.06 -7.10
N ASP A 151 -27.26 32.77 -6.44
CA ASP A 151 -28.24 33.64 -7.10
C ASP A 151 -27.56 34.88 -7.73
#